data_AF-A0A1I5B3L4-F1
#
_entry.id   AF-A0A1I5B3L4-F1
#
_cell.length_a   1.000
_cell.length_b   1.000
_cell.length_c   1.000
_cell.angle_alpha   90.00
_cell.angle_beta   90.00
_cell.angle_gamma   90.00
#
_symmetry.space_group_name_H-M   'P 1'
#
loop_
_entity.id
_entity.type
_entity.pdbx_description
1 polymer ?
#
loop_
_entity_poly.entity_id
_entity_poly.type
_entity_poly.pdbx_seq_one_letter_code
_entity_poly.pdbx_strand_id
1 'polypeptide(L)'
;MVKSCRVALAALFVSLTVATAAYSQEKTGLKPGFVLKPGTARIVLMRPSIRVGAQSTGGMYEPNADWTDQAKENIGTALAKVQTGLGNSVVGYVEPIGSRSARAAEYQELFGAVAASVIEYQFFKGNRLPTKKRKDQFEWGLGPDVRTLPGLETADYALFITTEDHFGSTGRKVLQVFAAMARVGVTAGVHKGFAGLVDLRTGELVWLNADMQMGGDVRDADGADKRVRQLLEGFPGKPVEGPMLAGAPVVASAD
;
A
#
# COMPACT_ATOMS: atom_id res chain seq x y z
N MET A 1 53.82 29.53 -44.38
CA MET A 1 53.05 29.95 -45.56
C MET A 1 51.71 29.21 -45.56
N VAL A 2 50.59 29.96 -45.47
CA VAL A 2 49.26 29.68 -46.08
C VAL A 2 48.46 28.47 -45.51
N LYS A 3 47.18 28.49 -45.15
CA LYS A 3 46.09 29.48 -44.93
C LYS A 3 44.95 28.72 -44.20
N SER A 4 44.37 29.36 -43.19
CA SER A 4 42.94 29.49 -42.84
C SER A 4 41.87 28.40 -43.15
N CYS A 5 41.21 27.96 -42.06
CA CYS A 5 39.78 28.18 -41.72
C CYS A 5 38.65 27.29 -42.30
N ARG A 6 37.67 27.00 -41.39
CA ARG A 6 36.25 26.58 -41.57
C ARG A 6 36.04 25.04 -41.57
N VAL A 7 35.11 24.39 -40.87
CA VAL A 7 33.82 24.75 -40.24
C VAL A 7 33.56 23.78 -39.06
N ALA A 8 33.05 24.29 -37.95
CA ALA A 8 32.50 23.49 -36.85
C ALA A 8 31.12 22.92 -37.23
N LEU A 9 30.89 21.63 -36.95
CA LEU A 9 29.55 21.06 -36.90
C LEU A 9 29.41 20.18 -35.64
N ALA A 10 29.21 20.85 -34.51
CA ALA A 10 28.70 20.21 -33.31
C ALA A 10 27.20 19.96 -33.54
N ALA A 11 26.84 18.72 -33.86
CA ALA A 11 25.45 18.29 -33.92
C ALA A 11 24.87 18.24 -32.50
N LEU A 12 24.25 19.35 -32.09
CA LEU A 12 23.47 19.47 -30.87
C LEU A 12 22.19 18.64 -31.02
N PHE A 13 22.23 17.36 -30.60
CA PHE A 13 21.02 16.58 -30.36
C PHE A 13 20.30 17.18 -29.15
N VAL A 14 19.40 18.14 -29.39
CA VAL A 14 18.41 18.56 -28.40
C VAL A 14 17.41 17.42 -28.27
N SER A 15 17.70 16.49 -27.36
CA SER A 15 16.72 15.53 -26.87
C SER A 15 15.62 16.32 -26.16
N LEU A 16 14.49 16.55 -26.85
CA LEU A 16 13.23 16.93 -26.22
C LEU A 16 12.81 15.77 -25.28
N THR A 17 13.34 15.77 -24.06
CA THR A 17 12.70 15.06 -22.96
C THR A 17 11.41 15.80 -22.66
N VAL A 18 10.31 15.34 -23.26
CA VAL A 18 8.98 15.69 -22.76
C VAL A 18 8.94 15.11 -21.35
N ALA A 19 9.22 15.94 -20.35
CA ALA A 19 8.98 15.60 -18.96
C ALA A 19 7.47 15.39 -18.84
N THR A 20 7.01 14.16 -19.00
CA THR A 20 5.67 13.77 -18.61
C THR A 20 5.59 14.08 -17.13
N ALA A 21 4.83 15.12 -16.76
CA ALA A 21 4.50 15.37 -15.37
C ALA A 21 3.93 14.06 -14.82
N ALA A 22 4.66 13.42 -13.91
CA ALA A 22 4.17 12.24 -13.23
C ALA A 22 2.95 12.71 -12.43
N TYR A 23 1.75 12.40 -12.91
CA TYR A 23 0.54 12.59 -12.14
C TYR A 23 0.66 11.68 -10.92
N SER A 24 0.97 12.26 -9.76
CA SER A 24 0.90 11.55 -8.50
C SER A 24 -0.56 11.17 -8.26
N GLN A 25 -0.87 9.90 -8.49
CA GLN A 25 -2.17 9.33 -8.16
C GLN A 25 -2.31 9.33 -6.63
N GLU A 26 -3.44 9.80 -6.14
CA GLU A 26 -3.75 9.72 -4.71
C GLU A 26 -3.75 8.24 -4.29
N LYS A 27 -3.05 7.92 -3.21
CA LYS A 27 -2.98 6.54 -2.68
C LYS A 27 -3.55 6.45 -1.28
N THR A 28 -3.64 7.58 -0.57
CA THR A 28 -4.12 7.65 0.80
C THR A 28 -5.41 8.46 0.88
N GLY A 29 -6.37 7.95 1.65
CA GLY A 29 -7.59 8.61 2.03
C GLY A 29 -7.69 8.67 3.55
N LEU A 30 -8.11 9.83 4.08
CA LEU A 30 -8.31 10.06 5.50
C LEU A 30 -9.67 10.73 5.67
N LYS A 31 -10.47 10.24 6.62
CA LYS A 31 -11.74 10.89 6.96
C LYS A 31 -11.47 12.30 7.49
N PRO A 32 -12.09 13.35 6.93
CA PRO A 32 -11.88 14.72 7.40
C PRO A 32 -12.18 14.84 8.90
N GLY A 33 -11.27 15.50 9.62
CA GLY A 33 -11.37 15.68 11.08
C GLY A 33 -11.04 14.44 11.90
N PHE A 34 -10.72 13.30 11.29
CA PHE A 34 -10.27 12.12 12.01
C PHE A 34 -8.85 12.31 12.56
N VAL A 35 -8.69 12.08 13.87
CA VAL A 35 -7.40 12.12 14.56
C VAL A 35 -7.33 10.91 15.47
N LEU A 36 -6.29 10.09 15.29
CA LEU A 36 -6.00 8.95 16.15
C LEU A 36 -4.87 9.32 17.11
N LYS A 37 -5.22 9.64 18.36
CA LYS A 37 -4.22 10.00 19.36
C LYS A 37 -3.41 8.75 19.78
N PRO A 38 -2.08 8.83 19.93
CA PRO A 38 -1.31 7.73 20.48
C PRO A 38 -1.77 7.36 21.90
N GLY A 39 -1.82 6.07 22.19
CA GLY A 39 -2.14 5.51 23.51
C GLY A 39 -3.63 5.51 23.87
N THR A 40 -4.51 5.94 22.98
CA THR A 40 -5.94 6.10 23.30
C THR A 40 -6.84 5.03 22.69
N ALA A 41 -6.34 4.21 21.77
CA ALA A 41 -7.16 3.25 21.04
C ALA A 41 -6.62 1.83 21.12
N ARG A 42 -7.55 0.87 21.10
CA ARG A 42 -7.29 -0.53 20.83
C ARG A 42 -7.71 -0.89 19.41
N ILE A 43 -6.73 -1.33 18.64
CA ILE A 43 -6.85 -1.69 17.23
C ILE A 43 -6.71 -3.21 17.13
N VAL A 44 -7.65 -3.85 16.45
CA VAL A 44 -7.53 -5.26 16.10
C VAL A 44 -7.05 -5.38 14.66
N LEU A 45 -5.88 -6.01 14.47
CA LEU A 45 -5.38 -6.38 13.16
C LEU A 45 -6.12 -7.62 12.69
N MET A 46 -7.04 -7.45 11.74
CA MET A 46 -7.73 -8.55 11.08
C MET A 46 -6.72 -9.41 10.33
N ARG A 47 -7.01 -10.71 10.18
CA ARG A 47 -6.14 -11.62 9.42
C ARG A 47 -5.90 -11.06 8.01
N PRO A 48 -4.67 -10.72 7.63
CA PRO A 48 -4.40 -10.17 6.31
C PRO A 48 -4.78 -11.15 5.19
N SER A 49 -5.35 -10.64 4.10
CA SER A 49 -5.51 -11.41 2.85
C SER A 49 -4.24 -11.31 2.03
N ILE A 50 -3.52 -12.43 1.88
CA ILE A 50 -2.22 -12.51 1.19
C ILE A 50 -2.35 -13.52 0.06
N ARG A 51 -2.17 -13.07 -1.18
CA ARG A 51 -2.23 -13.91 -2.38
C ARG A 51 -0.97 -13.73 -3.21
N VAL A 52 -0.26 -14.81 -3.48
CA VAL A 52 0.96 -14.77 -4.29
C VAL A 52 0.89 -15.83 -5.38
N GLY A 53 1.36 -15.49 -6.56
CA GLY A 53 1.36 -16.42 -7.69
C GLY A 53 2.22 -15.93 -8.84
N ALA A 54 2.21 -16.69 -9.92
CA ALA A 54 2.86 -16.33 -11.16
C ALA A 54 1.89 -15.59 -12.08
N GLN A 55 2.44 -14.74 -12.95
CA GLN A 55 1.72 -14.20 -14.10
C GLN A 55 2.24 -14.92 -15.35
N SER A 56 1.36 -15.69 -15.99
CA SER A 56 1.67 -16.42 -17.21
C SER A 56 2.02 -15.48 -18.37
N THR A 57 2.55 -16.03 -19.47
CA THR A 57 2.82 -15.27 -20.69
C THR A 57 1.55 -14.59 -21.23
N GLY A 58 0.39 -15.25 -21.10
CA GLY A 58 -0.92 -14.70 -21.47
C GLY A 58 -1.48 -13.66 -20.49
N GLY A 59 -0.76 -13.35 -19.40
CA GLY A 59 -1.20 -12.38 -18.40
C GLY A 59 -2.12 -12.94 -17.31
N MET A 60 -2.44 -14.24 -17.35
CA MET A 60 -3.29 -14.92 -16.37
C MET A 60 -2.56 -15.17 -15.05
N TYR A 61 -3.30 -15.04 -13.95
CA TYR A 61 -2.83 -15.36 -12.59
C TYR A 61 -2.80 -16.87 -12.37
N GLU A 62 -1.67 -17.38 -11.88
CA GLU A 62 -1.45 -18.76 -11.52
C GLU A 62 -1.09 -18.84 -10.03
N PRO A 63 -1.99 -19.30 -9.15
CA PRO A 63 -1.75 -19.36 -7.71
C PRO A 63 -0.53 -20.21 -7.36
N ASN A 64 0.24 -19.79 -6.37
CA ASN A 64 1.36 -20.56 -5.83
C ASN A 64 1.26 -20.65 -4.30
N ALA A 65 1.07 -21.86 -3.78
CA ALA A 65 0.88 -22.10 -2.35
C ALA A 65 2.15 -21.79 -1.55
N ASP A 66 3.31 -22.33 -1.97
CA ASP A 66 4.59 -22.13 -1.28
C ASP A 66 4.95 -20.65 -1.16
N TRP A 67 4.79 -19.88 -2.26
CA TRP A 67 5.04 -18.44 -2.25
C TRP A 67 4.05 -17.69 -1.38
N THR A 68 2.79 -18.14 -1.36
CA THR A 68 1.75 -17.54 -0.52
C THR A 68 2.05 -17.78 0.96
N ASP A 69 2.49 -18.98 1.32
CA ASP A 69 2.82 -19.32 2.70
C ASP A 69 4.10 -18.61 3.17
N GLN A 70 5.12 -18.55 2.32
CA GLN A 70 6.33 -17.76 2.60
C GLN A 70 6.00 -16.27 2.79
N ALA A 71 5.12 -15.72 1.96
CA ALA A 71 4.68 -14.34 2.10
C ALA A 71 3.87 -14.09 3.38
N LYS A 72 3.02 -15.05 3.81
CA LYS A 72 2.31 -14.96 5.10
C LYS A 72 3.27 -14.89 6.27
N GLU A 73 4.30 -15.75 6.27
CA GLU A 73 5.31 -15.77 7.33
C GLU A 73 6.11 -14.46 7.37
N ASN A 74 6.62 -14.02 6.22
CA ASN A 74 7.43 -12.80 6.13
C ASN A 74 6.62 -11.55 6.49
N ILE A 75 5.40 -11.40 5.94
CA ILE A 75 4.53 -10.27 6.25
C ILE A 75 4.06 -10.30 7.70
N GLY A 76 3.73 -11.48 8.25
CA GLY A 76 3.39 -11.63 9.67
C GLY A 76 4.52 -11.15 10.58
N THR A 77 5.75 -11.55 10.26
CA THR A 77 6.96 -11.12 10.97
C THR A 77 7.17 -9.61 10.83
N ALA A 78 7.06 -9.06 9.62
CA ALA A 78 7.20 -7.63 9.35
C ALA A 78 6.12 -6.79 10.08
N LEU A 79 4.88 -7.27 10.13
CA LEU A 79 3.78 -6.64 10.86
C LEU A 79 4.04 -6.64 12.36
N ALA A 80 4.52 -7.74 12.93
CA ALA A 80 4.86 -7.82 14.35
C ALA A 80 5.96 -6.82 14.74
N LYS A 81 6.97 -6.60 13.87
CA LYS A 81 8.04 -5.60 14.11
C LYS A 81 7.49 -4.18 14.20
N VAL A 82 6.54 -3.81 13.34
CA VAL A 82 6.00 -2.44 13.27
C VAL A 82 4.81 -2.22 14.21
N GLN A 83 4.21 -3.29 14.72
CA GLN A 83 3.02 -3.27 15.58
C GLN A 83 3.20 -2.34 16.79
N THR A 84 4.37 -2.37 17.43
CA THR A 84 4.72 -1.53 18.58
C THR A 84 4.93 -0.06 18.23
N GLY A 85 5.24 0.24 16.96
CA GLY A 85 5.49 1.60 16.46
C GLY A 85 4.24 2.36 15.99
N LEU A 86 3.05 1.73 16.00
CA LEU A 86 1.79 2.33 15.55
C LEU A 86 1.16 3.27 16.59
N GLY A 87 1.81 3.48 17.73
CA GLY A 87 1.42 4.42 18.77
C GLY A 87 0.18 4.04 19.56
N ASN A 88 -0.47 2.90 19.28
CA ASN A 88 -1.68 2.42 19.95
C ASN A 88 -1.58 0.92 20.23
N SER A 89 -2.47 0.39 21.08
CA SER A 89 -2.53 -1.05 21.31
C SER A 89 -3.03 -1.71 20.04
N VAL A 90 -2.18 -2.51 19.40
CA VAL A 90 -2.57 -3.32 18.23
C VAL A 90 -2.50 -4.76 18.65
N VAL A 91 -3.57 -5.52 18.44
CA VAL A 91 -3.63 -6.96 18.75
C VAL A 91 -4.11 -7.74 17.54
N GLY A 92 -3.56 -8.93 17.31
CA GLY A 92 -4.02 -9.79 16.21
C GLY A 92 -5.43 -10.30 16.47
N TYR A 93 -6.25 -10.36 15.42
CA TYR A 93 -7.57 -10.96 15.46
C TYR A 93 -7.44 -12.47 15.71
N VAL A 94 -8.13 -12.95 16.74
CA VAL A 94 -8.21 -14.37 17.05
C VAL A 94 -9.45 -14.93 16.39
N GLU A 95 -9.24 -15.67 15.30
CA GLU A 95 -10.33 -16.23 14.51
C GLU A 95 -11.16 -17.23 15.34
N PRO A 96 -12.49 -17.03 15.47
CA PRO A 96 -13.35 -17.99 16.14
C PRO A 96 -13.41 -19.30 15.35
N ILE A 97 -13.52 -20.43 16.05
CA ILE A 97 -13.64 -21.76 15.42
C ILE A 97 -15.09 -21.99 14.97
N GLY A 98 -15.29 -22.55 13.77
CA GLY A 98 -16.60 -22.97 13.25
C GLY A 98 -17.29 -21.93 12.36
N SER A 99 -18.62 -21.95 12.26
CA SER A 99 -19.40 -21.12 11.32
C SER A 99 -19.18 -19.61 11.45
N ARG A 100 -18.72 -19.13 12.60
CA ARG A 100 -18.38 -17.72 12.83
C ARG A 100 -17.08 -17.28 12.12
N SER A 101 -16.22 -18.21 11.69
CA SER A 101 -15.00 -17.89 10.94
C SER A 101 -15.28 -17.41 9.51
N ALA A 102 -16.40 -17.87 8.92
CA ALA A 102 -16.78 -17.48 7.57
C ALA A 102 -17.03 -15.96 7.48
N ARG A 103 -17.63 -15.38 8.51
CA ARG A 103 -17.99 -13.96 8.53
C ARG A 103 -16.77 -13.04 8.55
N ALA A 104 -15.68 -13.41 9.23
CA ALA A 104 -14.45 -12.61 9.19
C ALA A 104 -13.83 -12.59 7.79
N ALA A 105 -13.84 -13.74 7.10
CA ALA A 105 -13.39 -13.82 5.71
C ALA A 105 -14.29 -13.00 4.75
N GLU A 106 -15.61 -13.02 4.96
CA GLU A 106 -16.55 -12.18 4.21
C GLU A 106 -16.22 -10.69 4.38
N TYR A 107 -15.96 -10.23 5.61
CA TYR A 107 -15.57 -8.84 5.85
C TYR A 107 -14.19 -8.49 5.28
N GLN A 108 -13.26 -9.46 5.24
CA GLN A 108 -11.95 -9.27 4.60
C GLN A 108 -12.09 -9.07 3.08
N GLU A 109 -12.96 -9.82 2.42
CA GLU A 109 -13.25 -9.64 0.99
C GLU A 109 -14.08 -8.37 0.73
N LEU A 110 -15.04 -8.05 1.61
CA LEU A 110 -15.77 -6.79 1.58
C LEU A 110 -14.82 -5.59 1.69
N PHE A 111 -13.84 -5.63 2.58
CA PHE A 111 -12.80 -4.61 2.66
C PHE A 111 -12.06 -4.46 1.33
N GLY A 112 -11.66 -5.58 0.70
CA GLY A 112 -11.03 -5.56 -0.62
C GLY A 112 -11.88 -4.89 -1.69
N ALA A 113 -13.19 -5.19 -1.72
CA ALA A 113 -14.14 -4.57 -2.65
C ALA A 113 -14.35 -3.08 -2.37
N VAL A 114 -14.43 -2.67 -1.10
CA VAL A 114 -14.51 -1.25 -0.71
C VAL A 114 -13.23 -0.52 -1.12
N ALA A 115 -12.05 -1.07 -0.82
CA ALA A 115 -10.77 -0.47 -1.20
C ALA A 115 -10.65 -0.29 -2.72
N ALA A 116 -11.01 -1.31 -3.52
CA ALA A 116 -11.07 -1.20 -4.97
C ALA A 116 -12.02 -0.09 -5.45
N SER A 117 -13.18 0.04 -4.80
CA SER A 117 -14.15 1.10 -5.09
C SER A 117 -13.60 2.50 -4.75
N VAL A 118 -12.86 2.65 -3.65
CA VAL A 118 -12.18 3.91 -3.30
C VAL A 118 -11.13 4.27 -4.35
N ILE A 119 -10.31 3.31 -4.78
CA ILE A 119 -9.29 3.55 -5.80
C ILE A 119 -9.94 4.06 -7.09
N GLU A 120 -10.96 3.36 -7.56
CA GLU A 120 -11.66 3.66 -8.81
C GLU A 120 -12.43 4.99 -8.74
N TYR A 121 -13.20 5.21 -7.67
CA TYR A 121 -14.18 6.29 -7.61
C TYR A 121 -13.78 7.47 -6.73
N GLN A 122 -12.67 7.40 -6.01
CA GLN A 122 -12.13 8.50 -5.20
C GLN A 122 -10.73 8.91 -5.68
N PHE A 123 -9.80 7.96 -5.80
CA PHE A 123 -8.41 8.29 -6.10
C PHE A 123 -8.17 8.57 -7.58
N PHE A 124 -8.84 7.82 -8.47
CA PHE A 124 -8.75 8.07 -9.90
C PHE A 124 -9.63 9.25 -10.32
N LYS A 125 -9.00 10.41 -10.55
CA LYS A 125 -9.70 11.67 -10.87
C LYS A 125 -10.68 11.56 -12.04
N GLY A 126 -10.37 10.72 -13.03
CA GLY A 126 -11.21 10.52 -14.22
C GLY A 126 -12.57 9.87 -13.92
N ASN A 127 -12.64 9.00 -12.90
CA ASN A 127 -13.83 8.19 -12.62
C ASN A 127 -14.55 8.62 -11.33
N ARG A 128 -14.16 9.75 -10.71
CA ARG A 128 -14.78 10.22 -9.47
C ARG A 128 -16.30 10.35 -9.59
N LEU A 129 -17.04 9.69 -8.70
CA LEU A 129 -18.50 9.76 -8.68
C LEU A 129 -18.97 11.17 -8.29
N PRO A 130 -20.01 11.74 -8.92
CA PRO A 130 -20.49 13.10 -8.63
C PRO A 130 -20.70 13.41 -7.13
N THR A 131 -21.22 12.44 -6.37
CA THR A 131 -21.44 12.55 -4.92
C THR A 131 -20.16 12.43 -4.08
N LYS A 132 -19.08 11.86 -4.64
CA LYS A 132 -17.76 11.67 -4.02
C LYS A 132 -16.68 12.64 -4.54
N LYS A 133 -17.02 13.53 -5.49
CA LYS A 133 -16.11 14.53 -6.09
C LYS A 133 -15.62 15.62 -5.13
N ARG A 134 -16.23 15.79 -3.95
CA ARG A 134 -15.85 16.88 -3.03
C ARG A 134 -14.49 16.58 -2.39
N LYS A 135 -13.62 17.59 -2.37
CA LYS A 135 -12.24 17.51 -1.85
C LYS A 135 -12.16 17.08 -0.38
N ASP A 136 -13.26 17.21 0.37
CA ASP A 136 -13.32 16.97 1.81
C ASP A 136 -14.40 15.92 2.17
N GLN A 137 -14.55 14.87 1.36
CA GLN A 137 -15.45 13.76 1.70
C GLN A 137 -14.73 12.43 1.51
N PHE A 138 -14.62 11.69 2.61
CA PHE A 138 -14.20 10.29 2.62
C PHE A 138 -15.25 9.50 3.39
N GLU A 139 -16.25 9.07 2.63
CA GLU A 139 -17.46 8.43 3.14
C GLU A 139 -17.55 7.03 2.54
N TRP A 140 -16.79 6.13 3.14
CA TRP A 140 -16.71 4.72 2.76
C TRP A 140 -16.81 3.90 4.04
N GLY A 141 -17.20 2.65 3.96
CA GLY A 141 -17.36 1.82 5.14
C GLY A 141 -17.73 0.39 4.82
N LEU A 142 -17.55 -0.46 5.83
CA LEU A 142 -17.92 -1.88 5.82
C LEU A 142 -19.30 -2.08 6.47
N GLY A 143 -19.87 -1.01 7.03
CA GLY A 143 -21.14 -1.02 7.75
C GLY A 143 -20.97 -1.37 9.23
N PRO A 144 -21.92 -0.95 10.08
CA PRO A 144 -21.79 -1.03 11.55
C PRO A 144 -21.73 -2.48 12.07
N ASP A 145 -22.17 -3.44 11.26
CA ASP A 145 -22.19 -4.86 11.63
C ASP A 145 -20.79 -5.48 11.71
N VAL A 146 -19.75 -4.81 11.24
CA VAL A 146 -18.35 -5.29 11.39
C VAL A 146 -17.99 -5.54 12.86
N ARG A 147 -18.56 -4.75 13.78
CA ARG A 147 -18.35 -4.90 15.23
C ARG A 147 -18.96 -6.17 15.83
N THR A 148 -19.83 -6.86 15.07
CA THR A 148 -20.44 -8.11 15.50
C THR A 148 -19.52 -9.31 15.31
N LEU A 149 -18.36 -9.12 14.66
CA LEU A 149 -17.32 -10.13 14.58
C LEU A 149 -16.79 -10.44 15.99
N PRO A 150 -16.68 -11.73 16.37
CA PRO A 150 -16.22 -12.12 17.70
C PRO A 150 -14.85 -11.55 18.05
N GLY A 151 -14.71 -10.97 19.24
CA GLY A 151 -13.44 -10.40 19.71
C GLY A 151 -13.22 -8.94 19.31
N LEU A 152 -14.14 -8.33 18.55
CA LEU A 152 -14.11 -6.90 18.22
C LEU A 152 -14.92 -6.03 19.18
N GLU A 153 -15.65 -6.62 20.13
CA GLU A 153 -16.60 -5.90 21.01
C GLU A 153 -15.92 -4.87 21.92
N THR A 154 -14.64 -5.07 22.18
CA THR A 154 -13.81 -4.27 23.10
C THR A 154 -12.70 -3.52 22.39
N ALA A 155 -12.77 -3.44 21.06
CA ALA A 155 -11.83 -2.71 20.22
C ALA A 155 -12.49 -1.46 19.65
N ASP A 156 -11.68 -0.41 19.44
CA ASP A 156 -12.16 0.85 18.86
C ASP A 156 -12.10 0.80 17.33
N TYR A 157 -11.07 0.14 16.80
CA TYR A 157 -10.83 0.04 15.36
C TYR A 157 -10.44 -1.37 14.93
N ALA A 158 -10.76 -1.70 13.68
CA ALA A 158 -10.20 -2.85 12.98
C ALA A 158 -9.28 -2.38 11.85
N LEU A 159 -8.08 -2.94 11.78
CA LEU A 159 -7.13 -2.73 10.70
C LEU A 159 -7.19 -3.93 9.76
N PHE A 160 -7.57 -3.67 8.51
CA PHE A 160 -7.60 -4.67 7.44
C PHE A 160 -6.40 -4.47 6.52
N ILE A 161 -5.81 -5.58 6.06
CA ILE A 161 -4.71 -5.57 5.12
C ILE A 161 -4.98 -6.59 4.01
N THR A 162 -4.79 -6.18 2.76
CA THR A 162 -4.82 -7.05 1.58
C THR A 162 -3.56 -6.81 0.77
N THR A 163 -2.92 -7.88 0.30
CA THR A 163 -1.78 -7.81 -0.61
C THR A 163 -1.89 -8.91 -1.66
N GLU A 164 -1.55 -8.57 -2.90
CA GLU A 164 -1.62 -9.49 -4.01
C GLU A 164 -0.47 -9.26 -4.98
N ASP A 165 0.30 -10.33 -5.22
CA ASP A 165 1.50 -10.33 -6.06
C ASP A 165 1.43 -11.39 -7.15
N HIS A 166 1.63 -10.96 -8.40
CA HIS A 166 1.74 -11.83 -9.57
C HIS A 166 3.13 -11.64 -10.17
N PHE A 167 4.05 -12.56 -9.91
CA PHE A 167 5.41 -12.51 -10.42
C PHE A 167 5.47 -13.05 -11.85
N GLY A 168 6.05 -12.30 -12.79
CA GLY A 168 6.16 -12.76 -14.17
C GLY A 168 6.85 -14.13 -14.30
N SER A 169 6.20 -15.06 -15.00
CA SER A 169 6.78 -16.37 -15.32
C SER A 169 8.05 -16.22 -16.17
N THR A 170 8.84 -17.29 -16.27
CA THR A 170 10.02 -17.31 -17.15
C THR A 170 9.66 -16.93 -18.58
N GLY A 171 8.57 -17.48 -19.12
CA GLY A 171 8.07 -17.14 -20.46
C GLY A 171 7.69 -15.66 -20.60
N ARG A 172 7.05 -15.07 -19.57
CA ARG A 172 6.69 -13.65 -19.56
C ARG A 172 7.91 -12.73 -19.49
N LYS A 173 8.94 -13.09 -18.72
CA LYS A 173 10.21 -12.34 -18.67
C LYS A 173 10.90 -12.33 -20.04
N VAL A 174 10.91 -13.47 -20.73
CA VAL A 174 11.42 -13.56 -22.11
C VAL A 174 10.60 -12.68 -23.06
N LEU A 175 9.25 -12.72 -22.96
CA LEU A 175 8.36 -11.85 -23.75
C LEU A 175 8.66 -10.36 -23.50
N GLN A 176 8.91 -9.94 -22.26
CA GLN A 176 9.25 -8.55 -21.95
C GLN A 176 10.53 -8.09 -22.65
N VAL A 177 11.55 -8.95 -22.76
CA VAL A 177 12.79 -8.65 -23.49
C VAL A 177 12.49 -8.43 -24.98
N PHE A 178 11.71 -9.33 -25.61
CA PHE A 178 11.33 -9.17 -27.02
C PHE A 178 10.44 -7.94 -27.25
N ALA A 179 9.48 -7.68 -26.37
CA ALA A 179 8.60 -6.53 -26.43
C ALA A 179 9.38 -5.21 -26.29
N ALA A 180 10.36 -5.15 -25.37
CA ALA A 180 11.25 -4.00 -25.22
C ALA A 180 12.05 -3.70 -26.50
N MET A 181 12.57 -4.74 -27.18
CA MET A 181 13.22 -4.58 -28.49
C MET A 181 12.26 -4.03 -29.54
N ALA A 182 10.98 -4.41 -29.48
CA ALA A 182 9.92 -3.88 -30.33
C ALA A 182 9.33 -2.54 -29.84
N ARG A 183 9.85 -1.95 -28.75
CA ARG A 183 9.34 -0.74 -28.08
C ARG A 183 7.88 -0.84 -27.62
N VAL A 184 7.43 -2.05 -27.30
CA VAL A 184 6.11 -2.33 -26.71
C VAL A 184 6.27 -2.53 -25.20
N GLY A 185 5.49 -1.78 -24.41
CA GLY A 185 5.49 -1.91 -22.95
C GLY A 185 4.72 -3.14 -22.49
N VAL A 186 5.33 -3.96 -21.65
CA VAL A 186 4.70 -5.10 -20.97
C VAL A 186 4.97 -4.98 -19.48
N THR A 187 3.93 -5.04 -18.65
CA THR A 187 4.09 -4.92 -17.19
C THR A 187 4.85 -6.11 -16.61
N ALA A 188 5.75 -5.83 -15.65
CA ALA A 188 6.61 -6.80 -14.99
C ALA A 188 5.83 -7.86 -14.18
N GLY A 189 4.69 -7.45 -13.63
CA GLY A 189 3.83 -8.22 -12.74
C GLY A 189 2.68 -7.36 -12.22
N VAL A 190 1.92 -7.91 -11.29
CA VAL A 190 0.93 -7.16 -10.48
C VAL A 190 1.43 -7.13 -9.05
N HIS A 191 1.48 -5.95 -8.44
CA HIS A 191 1.91 -5.78 -7.06
C HIS A 191 0.99 -4.74 -6.40
N LYS A 192 -0.13 -5.19 -5.84
CA LYS A 192 -1.11 -4.30 -5.20
C LYS A 192 -1.21 -4.58 -3.71
N GLY A 193 -1.45 -3.54 -2.93
CA GLY A 193 -1.60 -3.66 -1.48
C GLY A 193 -2.46 -2.55 -0.90
N PHE A 194 -3.35 -2.93 0.01
CA PHE A 194 -4.30 -2.05 0.66
C PHE A 194 -4.22 -2.25 2.18
N ALA A 195 -4.21 -1.16 2.93
CA ALA A 195 -4.36 -1.16 4.38
C ALA A 195 -5.43 -0.14 4.76
N GLY A 196 -6.39 -0.52 5.59
CA GLY A 196 -7.49 0.36 5.98
C GLY A 196 -7.89 0.23 7.43
N LEU A 197 -8.16 1.36 8.06
CA LEU A 197 -8.60 1.45 9.45
C LEU A 197 -10.11 1.73 9.45
N VAL A 198 -10.86 0.89 10.15
CA VAL A 198 -12.31 0.97 10.25
C VAL A 198 -12.71 1.28 11.69
N ASP A 199 -13.52 2.32 11.90
CA ASP A 199 -14.14 2.62 13.19
C ASP A 199 -15.20 1.56 13.49
N LEU A 200 -15.03 0.79 14.57
CA LEU A 200 -15.93 -0.31 14.90
C LEU A 200 -17.27 0.17 15.47
N ARG A 201 -17.37 1.41 15.95
CA ARG A 201 -18.66 1.96 16.42
C ARG A 201 -19.59 2.29 15.25
N THR A 202 -19.04 2.80 14.16
CA THR A 202 -19.82 3.28 13.00
C THR A 202 -19.75 2.34 11.79
N GLY A 203 -18.69 1.53 11.69
CA GLY A 203 -18.37 0.74 10.50
C GLY A 203 -17.77 1.56 9.36
N GLU A 204 -17.38 2.80 9.61
CA GLU A 204 -16.80 3.69 8.60
C GLU A 204 -15.31 3.40 8.41
N LEU A 205 -14.87 3.44 7.15
CA LEU A 205 -13.46 3.46 6.79
C LEU A 205 -12.92 4.86 7.07
N VAL A 206 -12.10 4.99 8.11
CA VAL A 206 -11.58 6.29 8.57
C VAL A 206 -10.20 6.62 7.99
N TRP A 207 -9.49 5.59 7.53
CA TRP A 207 -8.22 5.74 6.81
C TRP A 207 -8.06 4.58 5.83
N LEU A 208 -7.47 4.87 4.67
CA LEU A 208 -7.07 3.87 3.68
C LEU A 208 -5.74 4.30 3.06
N ASN A 209 -4.82 3.37 2.93
CA ASN A 209 -3.71 3.46 2.00
C ASN A 209 -3.82 2.33 0.98
N ALA A 210 -3.83 2.67 -0.30
CA ALA A 210 -4.02 1.73 -1.38
C ALA A 210 -3.11 2.06 -2.56
N ASP A 211 -2.25 1.11 -2.90
CA ASP A 211 -1.32 1.23 -4.03
C ASP A 211 -1.45 0.02 -4.95
N MET A 212 -1.47 0.29 -6.25
CA MET A 212 -1.48 -0.73 -7.31
C MET A 212 -0.06 -1.06 -7.80
N GLN A 213 0.96 -0.40 -7.23
CA GLN A 213 2.38 -0.55 -7.55
C GLN A 213 3.23 -0.65 -6.28
N MET A 214 2.82 -1.52 -5.36
CA MET A 214 3.58 -1.81 -4.15
C MET A 214 4.95 -2.40 -4.49
N GLY A 215 5.96 -2.00 -3.74
CA GLY A 215 7.32 -2.52 -3.83
C GLY A 215 7.61 -3.63 -2.83
N GLY A 216 8.78 -4.25 -2.99
CA GLY A 216 9.25 -5.36 -2.15
C GLY A 216 8.70 -6.69 -2.64
N ASP A 217 9.56 -7.70 -2.72
CA ASP A 217 9.16 -9.07 -2.98
C ASP A 217 8.79 -9.73 -1.65
N VAL A 218 7.52 -10.07 -1.49
CA VAL A 218 6.99 -10.57 -0.20
C VAL A 218 7.50 -11.99 0.13
N ARG A 219 8.13 -12.66 -0.83
CA ARG A 219 8.73 -14.00 -0.63
C ARG A 219 10.05 -13.92 0.13
N ASP A 220 10.66 -12.75 0.25
CA ASP A 220 11.81 -12.51 1.10
C ASP A 220 11.48 -11.53 2.24
N ALA A 221 12.30 -11.59 3.30
CA ALA A 221 12.06 -10.82 4.52
C ALA A 221 12.21 -9.30 4.31
N ASP A 222 13.22 -8.87 3.55
CA ASP A 222 13.49 -7.44 3.32
C ASP A 222 12.39 -6.80 2.44
N GLY A 223 11.93 -7.54 1.44
CA GLY A 223 10.84 -7.18 0.58
C GLY A 223 9.51 -7.11 1.32
N ALA A 224 9.22 -8.06 2.21
CA ALA A 224 8.05 -8.00 3.09
C ALA A 224 8.12 -6.81 4.07
N ASP A 225 9.29 -6.53 4.65
CA ASP A 225 9.52 -5.36 5.50
C ASP A 225 9.24 -4.06 4.73
N LYS A 226 9.73 -3.95 3.49
CA LYS A 226 9.42 -2.81 2.59
C LYS A 226 7.93 -2.73 2.29
N ARG A 227 7.27 -3.86 2.00
CA ARG A 227 5.85 -3.95 1.70
C ARG A 227 5.00 -3.42 2.87
N VAL A 228 5.28 -3.88 4.08
CA VAL A 228 4.55 -3.47 5.28
C VAL A 228 4.75 -1.99 5.59
N ARG A 229 5.98 -1.46 5.42
CA ARG A 229 6.24 -0.02 5.57
C ARG A 229 5.42 0.82 4.60
N GLN A 230 5.34 0.40 3.33
CA GLN A 230 4.53 1.08 2.32
C GLN A 230 3.03 0.96 2.62
N LEU A 231 2.54 -0.22 3.02
CA LEU A 231 1.14 -0.41 3.42
C LEU A 231 0.74 0.53 4.56
N LEU A 232 1.61 0.74 5.54
CA LEU A 232 1.35 1.57 6.73
C LEU A 232 1.88 3.00 6.59
N GLU A 233 2.18 3.44 5.37
CA GLU A 233 2.55 4.82 5.07
C GLU A 233 1.35 5.75 5.32
N GLY A 234 1.59 6.87 6.02
CA GLY A 234 0.52 7.80 6.38
C GLY A 234 -0.48 7.28 7.43
N PHE A 235 -0.17 6.18 8.13
CA PHE A 235 -1.01 5.67 9.22
C PHE A 235 -1.22 6.74 10.32
N PRO A 236 -2.47 7.03 10.73
CA PRO A 236 -2.80 8.22 11.52
C PRO A 236 -2.43 8.14 13.01
N GLY A 237 -1.99 6.98 13.52
CA GLY A 237 -1.67 6.77 14.93
C GLY A 237 -0.18 6.89 15.30
N LYS A 238 0.71 7.11 14.32
CA LYS A 238 2.14 7.28 14.60
C LYS A 238 2.33 8.54 15.48
N PRO A 239 3.15 8.48 16.55
CA PRO A 239 3.58 9.70 17.23
C PRO A 239 4.15 10.64 16.19
N VAL A 240 3.75 11.91 16.21
CA VAL A 240 4.37 12.94 15.38
C VAL A 240 5.85 12.91 15.76
N GLU A 241 6.73 12.49 14.85
CA GLU A 241 8.14 12.80 14.95
C GLU A 241 8.20 14.33 14.98
N GLY A 242 8.37 14.88 16.19
CA GLY A 242 8.71 16.28 16.35
C GLY A 242 9.92 16.58 15.45
N PRO A 243 10.03 17.81 14.91
CA PRO A 243 11.14 18.15 14.04
C PRO A 243 12.43 17.74 14.72
N MET A 244 13.18 16.85 14.07
CA MET A 244 14.53 16.45 14.45
C MET A 244 15.29 17.76 14.71
N LEU A 245 15.49 18.09 15.99
CA LEU A 245 16.20 19.30 16.39
C LEU A 245 17.61 19.15 15.82
N ALA A 246 17.84 19.87 14.72
CA ALA A 246 19.14 20.02 14.11
C ALA A 246 20.12 20.44 15.21
N GLY A 247 21.26 19.74 15.25
CA GLY A 247 22.33 19.80 16.23
C GLY A 247 22.38 21.06 17.10
N ALA A 248 22.29 20.85 18.40
CA ALA A 248 22.79 21.82 19.36
C ALA A 248 24.26 22.12 19.06
N PRO A 249 24.69 23.40 19.03
CA PRO A 249 26.08 23.75 18.81
C PRO A 249 26.90 23.32 20.02
N VAL A 250 28.01 22.62 19.75
CA VAL A 250 29.04 22.33 20.76
C VAL A 250 29.64 23.65 21.20
N VAL A 251 29.42 24.02 22.47
CA VAL A 251 30.13 25.12 23.12
C VAL A 251 31.56 24.66 23.35
N ALA A 252 32.51 25.29 22.65
CA ALA A 252 33.92 25.14 22.94
C ALA A 252 34.22 25.84 24.28
N SER A 253 34.60 25.06 25.28
CA SER A 253 35.24 25.56 26.50
C SER A 253 36.63 26.08 26.15
N ALA A 254 36.87 27.37 26.42
CA ALA A 254 38.20 27.91 26.53
C ALA A 254 38.73 27.56 27.92
N ASP A 255 39.83 26.81 27.96
CA ASP A 255 40.89 26.86 28.95
C ASP A 255 42.20 26.42 28.25
#